data_AF-A0A3D5FU78-F1
#
_entry.id   AF-A0A3D5FU78-F1
#
_cell.length_a   1.000
_cell.length_b   1.000
_cell.length_c   1.000
_cell.angle_alpha   90.00
_cell.angle_beta   90.00
_cell.angle_gamma   90.00
#
_symmetry.space_group_name_H-M   'P 1'
#
loop_
_entity.id
_entity.type
_entity.pdbx_description
1 polymer ?
#
loop_
_entity_poly.entity_id
_entity_poly.type
_entity_poly.pdbx_seq_one_letter_code
_entity_poly.pdbx_strand_id
1 'polypeptide(L)'
;MFIGTSDALNLMAFDAATGDIRWQFFTGGWTWAQPMIDDNTVYIGAISAFPYYFEGVDLERGFFAVDATTGQQKWCVDLPAVKGYVTGGAFATSAVARGVVYVASLDGTIHAIRQ
;
A
#
# COMPACT_ATOMS: atom_id res chain seq x y z
N MET A 1 1.05 -8.00 -13.96
CA MET A 1 0.01 -7.03 -13.58
C MET A 1 -0.08 -6.99 -12.06
N PHE A 2 -0.39 -5.85 -11.44
CA PHE A 2 -0.50 -5.72 -9.99
C PHE A 2 -1.83 -5.10 -9.58
N ILE A 3 -2.44 -5.59 -8.51
CA ILE A 3 -3.75 -5.15 -8.03
C ILE A 3 -3.70 -5.03 -6.51
N GLY A 4 -4.13 -3.88 -5.97
CA GLY A 4 -4.45 -3.72 -4.56
C GLY A 4 -5.91 -4.10 -4.30
N THR A 5 -6.16 -4.88 -3.25
CA THR A 5 -7.51 -5.28 -2.81
C THR A 5 -7.73 -4.91 -1.35
N SER A 6 -8.81 -4.17 -1.09
CA SER A 6 -9.19 -3.74 0.26
C SER A 6 -9.88 -4.85 1.05
N ASP A 7 -10.65 -5.73 0.39
CA ASP A 7 -11.38 -6.79 1.07
C ASP A 7 -10.45 -7.93 1.52
N ALA A 8 -9.41 -8.22 0.72
CA ALA A 8 -8.40 -9.22 1.07
C ALA A 8 -7.15 -8.61 1.73
N LEU A 9 -7.09 -7.27 1.88
CA LEU A 9 -5.97 -6.54 2.47
C LEU A 9 -4.61 -6.85 1.83
N ASN A 10 -4.60 -7.08 0.50
CA ASN A 10 -3.44 -7.57 -0.21
C ASN A 10 -3.04 -6.68 -1.39
N LEU A 11 -1.74 -6.69 -1.70
CA LEU A 11 -1.20 -6.43 -3.03
C LEU A 11 -0.97 -7.78 -3.71
N MET A 12 -1.51 -7.95 -4.91
CA MET A 12 -1.41 -9.20 -5.66
C MET A 12 -0.72 -8.96 -7.00
N ALA A 13 0.16 -9.87 -7.38
CA ALA A 13 0.77 -9.90 -8.70
C ALA A 13 0.22 -11.05 -9.52
N PHE A 14 -0.09 -10.76 -10.78
CA PHE A 14 -0.63 -11.70 -11.75
C PHE A 14 0.25 -11.78 -12.98
N ASP A 15 0.33 -12.97 -13.56
CA ASP A 15 0.73 -13.14 -14.94
C ASP A 15 -0.30 -12.45 -15.85
N ALA A 16 0.17 -11.56 -16.72
CA ALA A 16 -0.72 -10.77 -17.56
C ALA A 16 -1.32 -11.55 -18.74
N ALA A 17 -0.68 -12.66 -19.14
CA ALA A 17 -1.14 -13.49 -20.24
C ALA A 17 -2.12 -14.56 -19.78
N THR A 18 -1.86 -15.18 -18.62
CA THR A 18 -2.70 -16.28 -18.11
C THR A 18 -3.69 -15.85 -17.04
N GLY A 19 -3.43 -14.75 -16.33
CA GLY A 19 -4.22 -14.33 -15.17
C GLY A 19 -3.87 -15.11 -13.89
N ASP A 20 -2.83 -15.94 -13.89
CA ASP A 20 -2.42 -16.70 -12.71
C ASP A 20 -1.75 -15.79 -11.67
N ILE A 21 -2.02 -16.04 -10.38
CA ILE A 21 -1.36 -15.34 -9.29
C ILE A 21 0.12 -15.78 -9.23
N ARG A 22 1.03 -14.81 -9.30
CA ARG A 22 2.48 -15.01 -9.10
C ARG A 22 2.86 -14.94 -7.63
N TRP A 23 2.36 -13.93 -6.94
CA TRP A 23 2.58 -13.74 -5.51
C TRP A 23 1.50 -12.85 -4.89
N GLN A 24 1.41 -12.88 -3.57
CA GLN A 24 0.55 -12.00 -2.77
C GLN A 24 1.36 -11.43 -1.61
N PHE A 25 1.10 -10.17 -1.28
CA PHE A 25 1.71 -9.45 -0.18
C PHE A 25 0.62 -8.85 0.70
N PHE A 26 0.61 -9.21 1.99
CA PHE A 26 -0.36 -8.70 2.95
C PHE A 26 0.01 -7.29 3.37
N THR A 27 -0.92 -6.35 3.13
CA THR A 27 -0.75 -4.92 3.42
C THR A 27 -1.35 -4.50 4.76
N GLY A 28 -2.14 -5.37 5.40
CA GLY A 28 -2.73 -5.13 6.72
C GLY A 28 -3.85 -4.09 6.77
N GLY A 29 -4.00 -3.25 5.75
CA GLY A 29 -5.01 -2.20 5.69
C GLY A 29 -5.68 -2.11 4.32
N TRP A 30 -6.61 -1.17 4.21
CA TRP A 30 -7.32 -0.94 2.96
C TRP A 30 -6.40 -0.29 1.92
N THR A 31 -6.34 -0.90 0.75
CA THR A 31 -5.56 -0.41 -0.39
C THR A 31 -6.50 0.32 -1.35
N TRP A 32 -6.76 1.60 -1.07
CA TRP A 32 -7.61 2.44 -1.94
C TRP A 32 -6.83 3.06 -3.10
N ALA A 33 -5.52 3.24 -2.92
CA ALA A 33 -4.62 3.74 -3.95
C ALA A 33 -4.29 2.66 -4.98
N GLN A 34 -3.95 3.08 -6.20
CA GLN A 34 -3.42 2.16 -7.21
C GLN A 34 -1.97 1.80 -6.87
N PRO A 35 -1.54 0.54 -7.07
CA PRO A 35 -0.12 0.20 -7.01
C PRO A 35 0.66 0.99 -8.07
N MET A 36 1.79 1.57 -7.67
CA MET A 36 2.72 2.27 -8.57
C MET A 36 3.98 1.41 -8.73
N ILE A 37 4.58 1.39 -9.92
CA ILE A 37 5.78 0.62 -10.19
C ILE A 37 6.88 1.56 -10.66
N ASP A 38 8.07 1.39 -10.11
CA ASP A 38 9.31 2.05 -10.54
C ASP A 38 10.44 1.02 -10.45
N ASP A 39 11.14 0.80 -11.57
CA ASP A 39 12.08 -0.30 -11.77
C ASP A 39 11.50 -1.68 -11.35
N ASN A 40 12.15 -2.38 -10.41
CA ASN A 40 11.71 -3.66 -9.85
C ASN A 40 11.01 -3.49 -8.48
N THR A 41 10.38 -2.33 -8.24
CA THR A 41 9.70 -2.04 -6.98
C THR A 41 8.25 -1.65 -7.24
N VAL A 42 7.32 -2.31 -6.54
CA VAL A 42 5.91 -1.95 -6.48
C VAL A 42 5.66 -1.23 -5.16
N TYR A 43 4.97 -0.11 -5.25
CA TYR A 43 4.59 0.73 -4.12
C TYR A 43 3.09 0.67 -3.92
N ILE A 44 2.68 0.52 -2.66
CA ILE A 44 1.27 0.49 -2.30
C ILE A 44 1.05 1.12 -0.92
N GLY A 45 -0.01 1.92 -0.81
CA GLY A 45 -0.46 2.49 0.44
C GLY A 45 -1.53 1.64 1.09
N ALA A 46 -1.49 1.54 2.42
CA ALA A 46 -2.54 0.95 3.24
C ALA A 46 -3.09 2.00 4.21
N ILE A 47 -4.41 1.93 4.40
CA ILE A 47 -5.20 2.81 5.24
C ILE A 47 -5.77 1.99 6.40
N SER A 48 -5.62 2.50 7.62
CA SER A 48 -6.31 1.94 8.78
C SER A 48 -7.66 2.62 8.99
N ALA A 49 -8.60 1.90 9.59
CA ALA A 49 -9.88 2.45 10.03
C ALA A 49 -10.32 1.76 11.32
N PHE A 50 -11.23 2.39 12.07
CA PHE A 50 -11.91 1.70 13.17
C PHE A 50 -12.69 0.49 12.62
N PRO A 51 -12.65 -0.65 13.31
CA PRO A 51 -13.33 -1.87 12.86
C PRO A 51 -14.85 -1.67 12.93
N TYR A 52 -15.46 -1.38 11.79
CA TYR A 52 -16.92 -1.42 11.62
C TYR A 52 -17.36 -2.60 10.73
N TYR A 53 -16.48 -3.05 9.82
CA TYR A 53 -16.76 -4.14 8.87
C TYR A 53 -16.24 -5.50 9.33
N PHE A 54 -15.19 -5.53 10.15
CA PHE A 54 -14.54 -6.76 10.60
C PHE A 54 -14.34 -6.69 12.11
N GLU A 55 -15.20 -7.36 12.87
CA GLU A 55 -14.99 -7.51 14.30
C GLU A 55 -13.68 -8.28 14.52
N GLY A 56 -12.77 -7.72 15.32
CA GLY A 56 -11.48 -8.34 15.63
C GLY A 56 -10.38 -8.21 14.58
N VAL A 57 -10.52 -7.34 13.57
CA VAL A 57 -9.43 -7.01 12.64
C VAL A 57 -8.87 -5.63 12.94
N ASP A 58 -7.64 -5.59 13.43
CA ASP A 58 -6.86 -4.36 13.56
C ASP A 58 -6.25 -4.01 12.20
N LEU A 59 -6.84 -3.03 11.51
CA LEU A 59 -6.29 -2.56 10.24
C LEU A 59 -5.00 -1.77 10.47
N GLU A 60 -3.99 -2.07 9.67
CA GLU A 60 -2.72 -1.36 9.66
C GLU A 60 -2.73 -0.19 8.69
N ARG A 61 -1.91 0.82 8.99
CA ARG A 61 -1.67 1.98 8.12
C ARG A 61 -0.20 1.99 7.75
N GLY A 62 0.10 2.19 6.48
CA GLY A 62 1.49 2.20 6.04
C GLY A 62 1.67 2.50 4.57
N PHE A 63 2.93 2.58 4.17
CA PHE A 63 3.33 2.63 2.78
C PHE A 63 4.46 1.64 2.54
N PHE A 64 4.27 0.75 1.58
CA PHE A 64 5.12 -0.40 1.37
C PHE A 64 5.85 -0.30 0.03
N ALA A 65 7.12 -0.71 0.03
CA ALA A 65 7.87 -1.02 -1.16
C ALA A 65 8.09 -2.53 -1.22
N VAL A 66 7.65 -3.14 -2.32
CA VAL A 66 7.63 -4.59 -2.51
C VAL A 66 8.41 -4.92 -3.77
N ASP A 67 9.26 -5.95 -3.73
CA ASP A 67 9.97 -6.44 -4.90
C ASP A 67 8.97 -6.97 -5.94
N ALA A 68 9.01 -6.41 -7.15
CA ALA A 68 8.02 -6.71 -8.18
C ALA A 68 8.06 -8.17 -8.67
N THR A 69 9.20 -8.84 -8.52
CA THR A 69 9.40 -10.21 -8.98
C THR A 69 9.01 -11.21 -7.90
N THR A 70 9.41 -10.96 -6.65
CA THR A 70 9.29 -11.94 -5.57
C THR A 70 8.12 -11.69 -4.62
N GLY A 71 7.56 -10.48 -4.60
CA GLY A 71 6.54 -10.08 -3.63
C GLY A 71 7.09 -9.84 -2.21
N GLN A 72 8.41 -9.86 -2.03
CA GLN A 72 9.02 -9.60 -0.73
C GLN A 72 9.04 -8.10 -0.41
N GLN A 73 8.71 -7.75 0.84
CA GLN A 73 8.87 -6.38 1.32
C GLN A 73 10.34 -5.96 1.27
N LYS A 74 10.62 -4.86 0.55
CA LYS A 74 11.94 -4.21 0.55
C LYS A 74 12.06 -3.26 1.74
N TRP A 75 11.01 -2.48 1.98
CA TRP A 75 10.88 -1.60 3.15
C TRP A 75 9.42 -1.18 3.34
N CYS A 76 9.11 -0.66 4.54
CA CYS A 76 7.83 -0.03 4.84
C CYS A 76 8.04 1.25 5.65
N VAL A 77 7.06 2.15 5.59
CA VAL A 77 6.98 3.34 6.44
C VAL A 77 5.66 3.34 7.18
N ASP A 78 5.75 3.46 8.51
CA ASP A 78 4.59 3.74 9.35
C ASP A 78 4.17 5.19 9.19
N LEU A 79 2.91 5.40 8.84
CA LEU A 79 2.35 6.74 8.66
C LEU A 79 1.60 7.17 9.93
N PRO A 80 1.58 8.45 10.32
CA PRO A 80 0.91 8.89 11.54
C PRO A 80 -0.57 8.49 11.61
N ALA A 81 -1.03 8.22 12.83
CA ALA A 81 -2.45 8.02 13.09
C ALA A 81 -3.17 9.37 13.14
N VAL A 82 -4.42 9.39 12.69
CA VAL A 82 -5.32 10.55 12.78
C VAL A 82 -6.60 10.19 13.54
N LYS A 83 -7.28 11.21 14.07
CA LYS A 83 -8.59 11.04 14.69
C LYS A 83 -9.67 11.00 13.60
N GLY A 84 -10.50 9.97 13.61
CA GLY A 84 -11.60 9.82 12.67
C GLY A 84 -11.97 8.36 12.47
N TYR A 85 -12.98 8.10 11.64
CA TYR A 85 -13.32 6.73 11.25
C TYR A 85 -12.17 6.05 10.52
N VAL A 86 -11.59 6.76 9.55
CA VAL A 86 -10.31 6.39 8.94
C VAL A 86 -9.20 6.93 9.82
N THR A 87 -8.32 6.06 10.29
CA THR A 87 -7.38 6.35 11.38
C THR A 87 -5.93 6.58 10.90
N GLY A 88 -5.68 6.62 9.59
CA GLY A 88 -4.41 7.06 9.01
C GLY A 88 -4.01 6.26 7.79
N GLY A 89 -2.84 6.55 7.24
CA GLY A 89 -2.26 5.82 6.11
C GLY A 89 -2.14 6.62 4.81
N ALA A 90 -1.77 5.91 3.75
CA ALA A 90 -1.56 6.48 2.42
C ALA A 90 -2.82 6.30 1.57
N PHE A 91 -3.43 7.40 1.17
CA PHE A 91 -4.75 7.41 0.53
C PHE A 91 -4.70 7.46 -1.00
N ALA A 92 -3.77 8.25 -1.55
CA ALA A 92 -3.69 8.47 -2.98
C ALA A 92 -2.53 7.68 -3.61
N THR A 93 -2.65 7.42 -4.91
CA THR A 93 -1.55 6.89 -5.71
C THR A 93 -0.32 7.78 -5.54
N SER A 94 0.80 7.18 -5.17
CA SER A 94 2.08 7.88 -4.99
C SER A 94 2.68 8.29 -6.34
N ALA A 95 3.69 9.16 -6.30
CA ALA A 95 4.50 9.51 -7.46
C ALA A 95 5.99 9.34 -7.18
N VAL A 96 6.79 8.91 -8.16
CA VAL A 96 8.26 8.93 -8.09
C VAL A 96 8.81 10.03 -8.96
N ALA A 97 9.74 10.81 -8.42
CA ALA A 97 10.56 11.71 -9.21
C ALA A 97 11.97 11.79 -8.62
N ARG A 98 12.99 11.58 -9.47
CA ARG A 98 14.42 11.70 -9.10
C ARG A 98 14.80 10.86 -7.87
N GLY A 99 14.31 9.62 -7.80
CA GLY A 99 14.58 8.69 -6.69
C GLY A 99 13.88 9.03 -5.37
N VAL A 100 12.85 9.89 -5.41
CA VAL A 100 12.03 10.24 -4.26
C VAL A 100 10.59 9.81 -4.52
N VAL A 101 10.02 9.05 -3.58
CA VAL A 101 8.61 8.66 -3.58
C VAL A 101 7.82 9.67 -2.75
N TYR A 102 6.81 10.28 -3.36
CA TYR A 102 5.89 11.21 -2.73
C TYR A 102 4.59 10.50 -2.37
N VAL A 103 4.25 10.51 -1.09
CA VAL A 103 3.11 9.79 -0.53
C VAL A 103 2.17 10.78 0.13
N ALA A 104 0.96 10.92 -0.43
CA ALA A 104 -0.09 11.71 0.21
C ALA A 104 -0.74 10.90 1.33
N SER A 105 -0.55 11.36 2.57
CA SER A 105 -1.08 10.71 3.76
C SER A 105 -2.32 11.43 4.30
N LEU A 106 -3.18 10.66 4.96
CA LEU A 106 -4.40 11.16 5.61
C LEU A 106 -4.12 12.05 6.83
N ASP A 107 -2.87 12.15 7.28
CA ASP A 107 -2.42 13.15 8.26
C ASP A 107 -2.38 14.59 7.71
N GLY A 108 -2.73 14.78 6.44
CA GLY A 108 -2.74 16.07 5.78
C GLY A 108 -1.37 16.47 5.22
N THR A 109 -0.40 15.56 5.20
CA THR A 109 0.96 15.83 4.73
C THR A 109 1.33 14.99 3.51
N ILE A 110 2.34 15.47 2.77
CA ILE A 110 3.02 14.70 1.74
C ILE A 110 4.36 14.27 2.30
N HIS A 111 4.56 12.96 2.43
CA HIS A 111 5.83 12.38 2.84
C HIS A 111 6.72 12.19 1.63
N ALA A 112 7.99 12.57 1.74
CA ALA A 112 9.01 12.38 0.70
C ALA A 112 10.03 11.34 1.18
N ILE A 113 10.02 10.16 0.56
CA ILE A 113 10.86 9.02 0.94
C ILE A 113 11.93 8.83 -0.13
N ARG A 114 13.20 8.94 0.25
CA ARG A 114 14.33 8.71 -0.66
C ARG A 114 14.64 7.21 -0.74
N GLN A 115 14.72 6.68 -1.97
CA GLN A 115 15.13 5.31 -2.25
C GLN A 115 16.63 5.10 -2.00
#